data_AF-A0A401TUU5-F1
#
_entry.id   AF-A0A401TUU5-F1
#
_cell.length_a   1.000
_cell.length_b   1.000
_cell.length_c   1.000
_cell.angle_alpha   90.00
_cell.angle_beta   90.00
_cell.angle_gamma   90.00
#
_symmetry.space_group_name_H-M   'P 1'
#
loop_
_entity.id
_entity.type
_entity.pdbx_description
1 polymer ?
#
loop_
_entity_poly.entity_id
_entity_poly.type
_entity_poly.pdbx_seq_one_letter_code
_entity_poly.pdbx_strand_id
1 'polypeptide(L)' 'MTPLQSRDELVAWIEAGVKPESEFRIGTEHEKTPFTLEGHQPVPYEGVKGIGALLEGMKLLLGWE' A
#
# COMPACT_ATOMS: atom_id res chain seq x y z
N MET A 1 3.60 17.80 -13.87
CA MET A 1 2.16 17.53 -13.66
C MET A 1 1.44 17.74 -14.98
N THR A 2 0.61 16.81 -15.40
CA THR A 2 -0.26 16.97 -16.58
C THR A 2 -1.58 17.61 -16.11
N PRO A 3 -1.88 18.87 -16.46
CA PRO A 3 -3.10 19.52 -16.02
C PRO A 3 -4.32 18.85 -16.65
N LEU A 4 -5.38 18.66 -15.87
CA LEU A 4 -6.65 18.19 -16.41
C LEU A 4 -7.32 19.32 -17.17
N GLN A 5 -7.70 19.08 -18.43
CA GLN A 5 -8.34 20.08 -19.29
C GLN A 5 -9.86 19.95 -19.32
N SER A 6 -10.40 18.82 -18.87
CA SER A 6 -11.85 18.58 -18.85
C SER A 6 -12.24 17.50 -17.84
N ARG A 7 -13.55 17.40 -17.58
CA ARG A 7 -14.15 16.27 -16.86
C ARG A 7 -13.94 14.94 -17.61
N ASP A 8 -13.93 14.97 -18.93
CA ASP A 8 -13.89 13.75 -19.75
C ASP A 8 -12.55 13.03 -19.61
N GLU A 9 -11.47 13.75 -19.32
CA GLU A 9 -10.17 13.14 -19.00
C GLU A 9 -10.22 12.28 -17.73
N LEU A 10 -11.03 12.66 -16.73
CA LEU A 10 -11.24 11.85 -15.53
C LEU A 10 -12.04 10.58 -15.84
N VAL A 11 -13.05 10.70 -16.70
CA VAL A 11 -13.88 9.56 -17.12
C VAL A 11 -13.02 8.56 -17.90
N ALA A 12 -12.26 9.05 -18.88
CA ALA A 12 -11.38 8.24 -19.70
C ALA A 12 -10.33 7.48 -18.87
N TRP A 13 -9.81 8.09 -17.78
CA TRP A 13 -8.86 7.42 -16.89
C TRP A 13 -9.47 6.21 -16.18
N ILE A 14 -10.72 6.29 -15.73
CA ILE A 14 -11.43 5.15 -15.13
C ILE A 14 -11.79 4.10 -16.18
N GLU A 15 -12.25 4.54 -17.36
CA GLU A 15 -12.60 3.65 -18.48
C GLU A 15 -11.41 2.80 -18.94
N ALA A 16 -10.20 3.36 -18.94
CA ALA A 16 -8.97 2.62 -19.24
C ALA A 16 -8.71 1.44 -18.29
N GLY A 17 -9.40 1.36 -17.15
CA GLY A 17 -9.33 0.24 -16.21
C GLY A 17 -10.14 -1.00 -16.60
N VAL A 18 -11.06 -0.91 -17.57
CA VAL A 18 -11.91 -2.02 -18.05
C VAL A 18 -11.07 -3.14 -18.64
N LYS A 19 -11.38 -4.39 -18.27
CA LYS A 19 -10.66 -5.60 -18.71
C LYS A 19 -11.66 -6.66 -19.20
N PRO A 20 -11.27 -7.54 -20.13
CA PRO A 20 -12.08 -8.71 -20.45
C PRO A 20 -12.13 -9.69 -19.26
N GLU A 21 -13.17 -10.54 -19.21
CA GLU A 21 -13.36 -11.51 -18.12
C GLU A 21 -12.15 -12.42 -17.92
N SER A 22 -11.46 -12.80 -19.01
CA SER A 22 -10.23 -13.61 -18.97
C SER A 22 -9.07 -12.93 -18.20
N GLU A 23 -9.11 -11.62 -18.04
CA GLU A 23 -8.11 -10.81 -17.34
C GLU A 23 -8.56 -10.37 -15.94
N PHE A 24 -9.73 -10.80 -15.48
CA PHE A 24 -10.17 -10.53 -14.11
C PHE A 24 -9.23 -11.18 -13.10
N ARG A 25 -8.97 -10.45 -12.00
CA ARG A 25 -8.12 -10.86 -10.88
C ARG A 25 -8.78 -10.45 -9.58
N ILE A 26 -8.39 -11.11 -8.48
CA ILE A 26 -8.82 -10.76 -7.12
C ILE A 26 -7.61 -10.23 -6.37
N GLY A 27 -7.68 -8.98 -5.93
CA GLY A 27 -6.76 -8.40 -4.97
C GLY A 27 -7.33 -8.54 -3.56
N THR A 28 -6.48 -8.89 -2.59
CA THR A 28 -6.87 -8.93 -1.17
C THR A 28 -5.99 -8.00 -0.37
N GLU A 29 -6.61 -7.16 0.45
CA GLU A 29 -5.92 -6.25 1.36
C GLU A 29 -6.34 -6.55 2.81
N HIS A 30 -5.43 -6.36 3.74
CA HIS A 30 -5.73 -6.49 5.18
C HIS A 30 -4.81 -5.59 6.00
N GLU A 31 -5.39 -4.99 7.03
CA GLU A 31 -4.68 -4.11 7.96
C GLU A 31 -4.29 -4.88 9.23
N LYS A 32 -3.16 -4.51 9.82
CA LYS A 32 -2.67 -5.06 11.09
C LYS A 32 -2.20 -3.89 11.96
N THR A 33 -2.66 -3.86 13.20
CA THR A 33 -2.26 -2.83 14.19
C THR A 33 -1.29 -3.45 15.20
N PRO A 34 0.04 -3.29 15.03
CA PRO A 34 1.01 -3.92 15.90
C PRO A 34 1.10 -3.20 17.27
N PHE A 35 1.46 -3.97 18.29
CA PHE A 35 1.71 -3.48 19.65
C PHE A 35 2.97 -4.11 20.24
N THR A 36 3.59 -3.46 21.23
CA THR A 36 4.73 -4.01 21.96
C THR A 36 4.27 -5.15 22.88
N LEU A 37 4.97 -6.28 22.87
CA LEU A 37 4.63 -7.40 23.76
C LEU A 37 4.70 -7.00 25.24
N GLU A 38 5.70 -6.20 25.59
CA GLU A 38 5.78 -5.57 26.90
C GLU A 38 4.87 -4.34 26.92
N GLY A 39 3.86 -4.34 27.78
CA GLY A 39 3.00 -3.18 28.02
C GLY A 39 1.92 -2.91 26.97
N HIS A 40 1.86 -3.67 25.86
CA HIS A 40 0.82 -3.58 24.83
C HIS A 40 0.61 -2.16 24.27
N GLN A 41 1.70 -1.41 24.14
CA GLN A 41 1.66 -0.03 23.64
C GLN A 41 1.68 -0.01 22.11
N PRO A 42 1.15 1.05 21.47
CA PRO A 42 1.32 1.26 20.04
C PRO A 42 2.81 1.23 19.65
N VAL A 43 3.14 0.58 18.54
CA VAL A 43 4.51 0.59 18.03
C VAL A 43 4.82 1.96 17.41
N PRO A 44 5.85 2.69 17.87
CA PRO A 44 6.23 3.97 17.28
C PRO A 44 6.78 3.79 15.86
N TYR A 45 6.80 4.86 15.06
CA TYR A 45 7.43 4.78 13.74
C TYR A 45 8.95 4.62 13.82
N GLU A 46 9.58 5.43 14.68
CA GLU A 46 11.02 5.51 14.86
C GLU A 46 11.56 4.45 15.84
N GLY A 47 12.89 4.28 15.83
CA GLY A 47 13.62 3.42 16.76
C GLY A 47 13.83 2.00 16.24
N VAL A 48 14.72 1.26 16.93
CA VAL A 48 15.16 -0.08 16.50
C VAL A 48 14.05 -1.14 16.54
N LYS A 49 12.94 -0.88 17.23
CA LYS A 49 11.73 -1.70 17.27
C LYS A 49 10.50 -1.00 16.66
N GLY A 50 10.71 0.06 15.89
CA GLY A 50 9.64 0.85 15.29
C GLY A 50 9.13 0.30 13.96
N ILE A 51 8.03 0.86 13.44
CA ILE A 51 7.44 0.49 12.15
C ILE A 51 8.45 0.69 11.01
N GLY A 52 9.22 1.79 11.01
CA GLY A 52 10.21 2.04 9.97
C GLY A 52 11.28 0.95 9.92
N ALA A 53 11.76 0.47 11.08
CA ALA A 53 12.72 -0.62 11.15
C ALA A 53 12.15 -1.95 10.65
N LEU A 54 10.87 -2.23 10.94
CA LEU A 54 10.16 -3.40 10.40
C LEU A 54 10.06 -3.34 8.88
N LEU A 55 9.64 -2.20 8.32
CA LEU A 55 9.48 -2.02 6.87
C LEU A 55 10.81 -2.15 6.13
N GLU A 56 11.89 -1.53 6.64
CA GLU A 56 13.22 -1.66 6.06
C GLU A 56 13.74 -3.10 6.14
N GLY A 57 13.51 -3.76 7.28
CA GLY A 57 13.83 -5.19 7.43
C GLY A 57 13.07 -6.07 6.42
N MET A 58 11.77 -5.83 6.23
CA MET A 58 10.97 -6.53 5.22
C MET A 58 11.48 -6.27 3.80
N LYS A 59 11.85 -5.02 3.50
CA LYS A 59 12.43 -4.65 2.21
C LYS A 59 13.68 -5.47 1.90
N LEU A 60 14.62 -5.52 2.83
CA LEU A 60 15.88 -6.25 2.70
C LEU A 60 15.68 -7.77 2.61
N LEU A 61 14.76 -8.33 3.40
CA LEU A 61 14.58 -9.78 3.52
C LEU A 61 13.68 -10.38 2.44
N LEU A 62 12.71 -9.62 1.93
CA LEU A 62 11.68 -10.11 1.01
C LEU A 62 11.84 -9.58 -0.42
N GLY A 63 12.88 -8.78 -0.68
CA GLY A 63 13.18 -8.26 -2.01
C GLY A 63 12.14 -7.26 -2.50
N TRP A 64 11.57 -6.45 -1.61
CA TRP A 64 10.70 -5.35 -2.02
C TRP A 64 11.55 -4.20 -2.57
N GLU A 65 11.13 -3.57 -3.66
CA GLU A 65 11.85 -2.42 -4.26
C GLU A 65 11.54 -1.09 -3.55
#